data_AF-A0A0V8JNU8-F1
#
_entry.id   AF-A0A0V8JNU8-F1
#
_cell.length_a   1.000
_cell.length_b   1.000
_cell.length_c   1.000
_cell.angle_alpha   90.00
_cell.angle_beta   90.00
_cell.angle_gamma   90.00
#
_symmetry.space_group_name_H-M   'P 1'
#
loop_
_entity.id
_entity.type
_entity.pdbx_description
1 polymer ?
#
loop_
_entity_poly.entity_id
_entity_poly.type
_entity_poly.pdbx_seq_one_letter_code
_entity_poly.pdbx_strand_id
1 'polypeptide(L)'
;MKIACAAPAEMEHYIEELTEQLLYDLLPQYVSDERLQHIHNHYLLGHHDESNPLYNGLLDEALQVISSLQTVIALVESIQHRPIEKSDRDRFSKNVRILSKFGFIFPLSIELFERENLLVSYSQTSSQTEYYH
;
A
#
# COMPACT_ATOMS: atom_id res chain seq x y z
N MET A 1 -15.83 -21.78 -23.32
CA MET A 1 -15.15 -22.19 -22.07
C MET A 1 -13.90 -21.33 -21.92
N LYS A 2 -13.85 -20.41 -20.94
CA LYS A 2 -12.55 -19.88 -20.49
C LYS A 2 -11.99 -20.92 -19.52
N ILE A 3 -10.87 -21.53 -19.86
CA ILE A 3 -10.16 -22.42 -18.94
C ILE A 3 -9.59 -21.51 -17.87
N ALA A 4 -10.06 -21.63 -16.64
CA ALA A 4 -9.52 -20.89 -15.51
C ALA A 4 -8.20 -21.56 -15.10
N CYS A 5 -7.10 -20.83 -15.15
CA CYS A 5 -5.80 -21.30 -14.70
C CYS A 5 -5.61 -20.91 -13.23
N ALA A 6 -5.22 -21.87 -12.39
CA ALA A 6 -4.75 -21.56 -11.06
C ALA A 6 -3.44 -20.76 -11.13
N ALA A 7 -3.24 -19.83 -10.20
CA ALA A 7 -2.00 -19.11 -10.01
C ALA A 7 -0.93 -20.07 -9.47
N PRO A 8 0.31 -19.97 -9.95
CA PRO A 8 1.45 -20.64 -9.31
C PRO A 8 1.62 -20.16 -7.87
N ALA A 9 2.08 -21.04 -6.98
CA ALA A 9 2.33 -20.72 -5.57
C ALA A 9 3.32 -19.55 -5.40
N GLU A 10 4.26 -19.40 -6.32
CA GLU A 10 5.21 -18.29 -6.34
C GLU A 10 4.54 -16.93 -6.52
N MET A 11 3.40 -16.87 -7.23
CA MET A 11 2.64 -15.62 -7.35
C MET A 11 1.89 -15.27 -6.08
N GLU A 12 1.36 -16.27 -5.37
CA GLU A 12 0.72 -16.06 -4.07
C GLU A 12 1.73 -15.58 -3.03
N HIS A 13 2.91 -16.20 -3.00
CA HIS A 13 4.00 -15.74 -2.16
C HIS A 13 4.43 -14.31 -2.51
N TYR A 14 4.49 -13.96 -3.80
CA TYR A 14 4.84 -12.60 -4.21
C TYR A 14 3.78 -11.56 -3.79
N ILE A 15 2.50 -11.92 -3.77
CA ILE A 15 1.43 -11.06 -3.24
C ILE A 15 1.62 -10.82 -1.74
N GLU A 16 1.98 -11.87 -1.01
CA GLU A 16 2.30 -11.80 0.42
C GLU A 16 3.49 -10.86 0.65
N GLU A 17 4.61 -11.05 -0.06
CA GLU A 17 5.79 -10.19 0.03
C GLU A 17 5.48 -8.71 -0.23
N LEU A 18 4.69 -8.40 -1.28
CA LEU A 18 4.29 -7.02 -1.59
C LEU A 18 3.39 -6.43 -0.49
N THR A 19 2.54 -7.26 0.12
CA THR A 19 1.67 -6.84 1.22
C THR A 19 2.49 -6.57 2.48
N GLU A 20 3.49 -7.39 2.77
CA GLU A 20 4.42 -7.21 3.88
C GLU A 20 5.28 -5.95 3.69
N GLN A 21 5.85 -5.73 2.49
CA GLN A 21 6.60 -4.53 2.16
C GLN A 21 5.76 -3.27 2.42
N LEU A 22 4.50 -3.27 1.98
CA LEU A 22 3.59 -2.17 2.22
C LEU A 22 3.37 -1.95 3.73
N LEU A 23 3.10 -3.01 4.50
CA LEU A 23 2.76 -2.93 5.92
C LEU A 23 3.93 -2.58 6.83
N TYR A 24 5.11 -3.15 6.59
CA TYR A 24 6.24 -3.10 7.51
C TYR A 24 7.32 -2.12 7.08
N ASP A 25 7.43 -1.82 5.79
CA ASP A 25 8.45 -0.88 5.30
C ASP A 25 7.82 0.48 4.98
N LEU A 26 6.67 0.50 4.31
CA LEU A 26 6.11 1.74 3.75
C LEU A 26 5.20 2.49 4.72
N LEU A 27 4.16 1.84 5.24
CA LEU A 27 3.17 2.50 6.12
C LEU A 27 3.75 3.06 7.42
N PRO A 28 4.75 2.44 8.08
CA PRO A 28 5.33 2.98 9.33
C PRO A 28 6.02 4.32 9.17
N GLN A 29 6.33 4.73 7.94
CA GLN A 29 6.88 6.06 7.67
C GLN A 29 5.84 7.18 7.81
N TYR A 30 4.54 6.86 7.80
CA TYR A 30 3.43 7.83 7.76
C TYR A 30 2.40 7.64 8.87
N VAL A 31 2.42 6.49 9.54
CA VAL A 31 1.40 6.08 10.50
C VAL A 31 2.07 5.62 11.79
N SER A 32 1.51 6.03 12.94
CA SER A 32 2.00 5.59 14.26
C SER A 32 1.76 4.10 14.47
N ASP A 33 2.57 3.47 15.33
CA ASP A 33 2.47 2.05 15.66
C ASP A 33 1.06 1.64 16.13
N GLU A 34 0.40 2.46 16.94
CA GLU A 34 -0.98 2.21 17.38
C GLU A 34 -1.93 2.10 16.18
N ARG A 35 -1.84 3.04 15.23
CA ARG A 35 -2.71 3.07 14.06
C ARG A 35 -2.33 1.98 13.05
N LEU A 36 -1.06 1.60 12.95
CA LEU A 36 -0.62 0.42 12.19
C LEU A 36 -1.20 -0.88 12.74
N GLN A 37 -1.20 -1.07 14.06
CA GLN A 37 -1.80 -2.26 14.69
C GLN A 37 -3.30 -2.35 14.37
N HIS A 38 -4.01 -1.22 14.41
CA HIS A 38 -5.41 -1.17 13.97
C HIS A 38 -5.58 -1.56 12.50
N ILE A 39 -4.68 -1.09 11.63
CA ILE A 39 -4.71 -1.38 10.19
C ILE A 39 -4.44 -2.86 9.89
N HIS A 40 -3.40 -3.41 10.53
CA HIS A 40 -3.01 -4.81 10.40
C HIS A 40 -4.16 -5.73 10.79
N ASN A 41 -4.80 -5.48 11.93
CA ASN A 41 -5.83 -6.35 12.50
C ASN A 41 -7.17 -6.33 11.73
N HIS A 42 -7.40 -5.40 10.81
CA HIS A 42 -8.75 -5.19 10.26
C HIS A 42 -8.83 -5.03 8.74
N TYR A 43 -7.73 -4.68 8.04
CA TYR A 43 -7.89 -4.14 6.68
C TYR A 43 -6.96 -4.75 5.63
N LEU A 44 -5.68 -5.01 5.93
CA LEU A 44 -4.71 -5.37 4.88
C LEU A 44 -4.43 -6.86 4.70
N LEU A 45 -4.65 -7.68 5.73
CA LEU A 45 -4.50 -9.13 5.64
C LEU A 45 -5.88 -9.77 5.53
N GLY A 46 -6.28 -10.06 4.29
CA GLY A 46 -7.48 -10.82 3.99
C GLY A 46 -7.40 -12.23 4.55
N HIS A 47 -7.79 -12.43 5.81
CA HIS A 47 -8.05 -13.73 6.41
C HIS A 47 -9.41 -13.79 7.12
N HIS A 48 -10.34 -12.88 6.81
CA HIS A 48 -11.60 -12.78 7.55
C HIS A 48 -12.83 -13.41 6.91
N ASP A 49 -12.65 -14.37 5.99
CA ASP A 49 -13.65 -15.42 5.83
C ASP A 49 -13.08 -16.68 5.13
N GLU A 50 -12.74 -17.72 5.90
CA GLU A 50 -12.42 -19.06 5.36
C GLU A 50 -13.61 -19.65 4.57
N SER A 51 -14.81 -19.09 4.73
CA SER A 51 -16.02 -19.59 4.07
C SER A 51 -16.23 -19.05 2.65
N ASN A 52 -15.55 -17.97 2.23
CA ASN A 52 -15.66 -17.43 0.87
C ASN A 52 -14.48 -16.49 0.51
N PRO A 53 -13.31 -17.00 0.11
CA PRO A 53 -12.19 -16.15 -0.26
C PRO A 53 -12.52 -15.37 -1.55
N LEU A 54 -12.53 -14.03 -1.47
CA LEU A 54 -12.78 -13.15 -2.62
C LEU A 54 -11.70 -13.29 -3.71
N TYR A 55 -10.52 -13.77 -3.32
CA TYR A 55 -9.42 -14.19 -4.18
C TYR A 55 -9.40 -15.72 -4.25
N ASN A 56 -9.63 -16.28 -5.44
CA ASN A 56 -9.75 -17.73 -5.62
C ASN A 56 -8.46 -18.39 -6.12
N GLY A 57 -7.33 -17.68 -6.06
CA GLY A 57 -6.05 -18.19 -6.56
C GLY A 57 -6.03 -18.37 -8.07
N LEU A 58 -6.82 -17.60 -8.84
CA LEU A 58 -6.76 -17.66 -10.31
C LEU A 58 -5.61 -16.79 -10.85
N LEU A 59 -4.94 -17.25 -11.90
CA LEU A 59 -3.79 -16.56 -12.50
C LEU A 59 -4.10 -15.11 -12.88
N ASP A 60 -5.23 -14.87 -13.54
CA ASP A 60 -5.65 -13.51 -13.93
C ASP A 60 -5.95 -12.63 -12.72
N GLU A 61 -6.39 -13.20 -11.60
CA GLU A 61 -6.64 -12.49 -10.34
C GLU A 61 -5.30 -12.14 -9.68
N ALA A 62 -4.39 -13.11 -9.59
CA ALA A 62 -3.06 -12.92 -9.01
C ALA A 62 -2.30 -11.79 -9.72
N LEU A 63 -2.29 -11.80 -11.07
CA LEU A 63 -1.65 -10.76 -11.87
C LEU A 63 -2.28 -9.38 -11.64
N GLN A 64 -3.60 -9.29 -11.49
CA GLN A 64 -4.28 -8.04 -11.19
C GLN A 64 -3.96 -7.52 -9.79
N VAL A 65 -3.92 -8.40 -8.79
CA VAL A 65 -3.54 -8.05 -7.42
C VAL A 65 -2.10 -7.56 -7.39
N ILE A 66 -1.15 -8.32 -7.94
CA ILE A 66 0.27 -7.95 -8.04
C ILE A 66 0.44 -6.58 -8.70
N SER A 67 -0.13 -6.39 -9.89
CA SER A 67 0.01 -5.13 -10.63
C SER A 67 -0.55 -3.94 -9.85
N SER A 68 -1.65 -4.17 -9.11
CA SER A 68 -2.29 -3.13 -8.31
C SER A 68 -1.47 -2.78 -7.06
N LEU A 69 -0.95 -3.78 -6.35
CA LEU A 69 -0.04 -3.59 -5.21
C LEU A 69 1.23 -2.84 -5.62
N GLN A 70 1.91 -3.31 -6.67
CA GLN A 70 3.11 -2.65 -7.21
C GLN A 70 2.83 -1.20 -7.61
N THR A 71 1.68 -0.93 -8.25
CA THR A 71 1.32 0.45 -8.61
C THR A 71 1.11 1.32 -7.38
N VAL A 72 0.44 0.81 -6.34
CA VAL A 72 0.23 1.55 -5.09
C VAL A 72 1.57 1.86 -4.42
N ILE A 73 2.45 0.85 -4.28
CA ILE A 73 3.78 1.02 -3.69
C ILE A 73 4.59 2.07 -4.47
N ALA A 74 4.70 1.92 -5.79
CA ALA A 74 5.46 2.85 -6.63
C ALA A 74 4.90 4.28 -6.59
N LEU A 75 3.57 4.44 -6.51
CA LEU A 75 2.95 5.76 -6.37
C LEU A 75 3.38 6.41 -5.04
N VAL A 76 3.24 5.69 -3.93
CA VAL A 76 3.60 6.20 -2.60
C VAL A 76 5.08 6.57 -2.53
N GLU A 77 5.97 5.73 -3.05
CA GLU A 77 7.41 6.02 -3.13
C GLU A 77 7.70 7.24 -4.01
N SER A 78 6.97 7.41 -5.11
CA SER A 78 7.16 8.58 -5.98
C SER A 78 6.73 9.89 -5.31
N ILE A 79 5.64 9.86 -4.53
CA ILE A 79 5.05 11.02 -3.86
C ILE A 79 5.95 11.54 -2.73
N GLN A 80 6.84 10.70 -2.17
CA GLN A 80 7.89 11.17 -1.26
C GLN A 80 8.78 12.24 -1.89
N HIS A 81 8.95 12.18 -3.22
CA HIS A 81 9.92 12.99 -3.96
C HIS A 81 9.27 14.11 -4.79
N ARG A 82 7.93 14.11 -4.93
CA ARG A 82 7.20 15.10 -5.74
C ARG A 82 5.77 15.33 -5.22
N PRO A 83 5.14 16.48 -5.50
CA PRO A 83 3.75 16.72 -5.12
C PRO A 83 2.80 15.73 -5.79
N ILE A 84 1.67 15.43 -5.11
CA ILE A 84 0.61 14.57 -5.65
C ILE A 84 -0.08 15.27 -6.82
N GLU A 85 -0.10 14.60 -7.97
CA GLU A 85 -0.88 15.05 -9.12
C GLU A 85 -2.27 14.41 -9.14
N LYS A 86 -3.20 15.00 -9.88
CA LYS A 86 -4.55 14.43 -10.06
C LYS A 86 -4.50 13.02 -10.65
N SER A 87 -3.59 12.80 -11.60
CA SER A 87 -3.31 11.49 -12.21
C SER A 87 -2.92 10.43 -11.19
N ASP A 88 -2.18 10.80 -10.14
CA ASP A 88 -1.77 9.90 -9.06
C ASP A 88 -2.96 9.49 -8.21
N ARG A 89 -3.85 10.45 -7.86
CA ARG A 89 -5.09 10.18 -7.13
C ARG A 89 -5.98 9.21 -7.89
N ASP A 90 -6.14 9.41 -9.20
CA ASP A 90 -6.93 8.54 -10.06
C ASP A 90 -6.34 7.13 -10.15
N ARG A 91 -5.02 7.01 -10.33
CA ARG A 91 -4.33 5.71 -10.38
C ARG A 91 -4.39 4.99 -9.04
N PHE A 92 -4.17 5.70 -7.94
CA PHE A 92 -4.25 5.13 -6.60
C PHE A 92 -5.65 4.60 -6.30
N SER A 93 -6.68 5.44 -6.49
CA SER A 93 -8.08 5.06 -6.26
C SER A 93 -8.51 3.87 -7.13
N LYS A 94 -8.09 3.85 -8.40
CA LYS A 94 -8.35 2.72 -9.30
C LYS A 94 -7.74 1.42 -8.77
N ASN A 95 -6.48 1.44 -8.35
CA ASN A 95 -5.79 0.22 -7.90
C ASN A 95 -6.30 -0.25 -6.54
N VAL A 96 -6.57 0.66 -5.60
CA VAL A 96 -7.24 0.32 -4.33
C VAL A 96 -8.61 -0.33 -4.56
N ARG A 97 -9.38 0.16 -5.56
CA ARG A 97 -10.66 -0.45 -5.94
C ARG A 97 -10.51 -1.82 -6.60
N ILE A 98 -9.38 -2.10 -7.26
CA ILE A 98 -9.11 -3.43 -7.82
C ILE A 98 -8.79 -4.38 -6.66
N LEU A 99 -7.89 -3.97 -5.76
CA LEU A 99 -7.52 -4.73 -4.56
C LEU A 99 -8.72 -5.11 -3.70
N SER A 100 -9.66 -4.17 -3.49
CA SER A 100 -10.86 -4.46 -2.69
C SER A 100 -11.81 -5.49 -3.30
N LYS A 101 -11.78 -5.69 -4.63
CA LYS A 101 -12.54 -6.77 -5.28
C LYS A 101 -11.99 -8.17 -4.99
N PHE A 102 -10.74 -8.24 -4.55
CA PHE A 102 -10.04 -9.48 -4.21
C PHE A 102 -9.84 -9.63 -2.70
N GLY A 103 -10.50 -8.80 -1.88
CA GLY A 103 -10.47 -8.93 -0.42
C GLY A 103 -9.38 -8.12 0.28
N PHE A 104 -8.59 -7.35 -0.46
CA PHE A 104 -7.55 -6.47 0.09
C PHE A 104 -8.13 -5.08 0.36
N ILE A 105 -8.31 -4.71 1.63
CA ILE A 105 -8.89 -3.41 2.00
C ILE A 105 -7.77 -2.45 2.37
N PHE A 106 -7.67 -1.35 1.62
CA PHE A 106 -6.70 -0.30 1.91
C PHE A 106 -7.41 0.88 2.62
N PRO A 107 -7.21 1.08 3.93
CA PRO A 107 -7.99 2.03 4.72
C PRO A 107 -7.42 3.46 4.71
N LEU A 108 -6.43 3.74 3.86
CA LEU A 108 -5.72 5.01 3.83
C LEU A 108 -5.92 5.74 2.50
N SER A 109 -5.98 7.05 2.58
CA SER A 109 -6.10 7.91 1.42
C SER A 109 -4.73 8.36 0.93
N ILE A 110 -4.62 8.67 -0.36
CA ILE A 110 -3.32 9.03 -0.97
C ILE A 110 -2.70 10.30 -0.35
N GLU A 111 -3.53 11.20 0.17
CA GLU A 111 -3.15 12.44 0.87
C GLU A 111 -2.26 12.16 2.10
N LEU A 112 -2.43 11.00 2.73
CA LEU A 112 -1.59 10.62 3.87
C LEU A 112 -0.11 10.48 3.50
N PHE A 113 0.16 10.16 2.23
CA PHE A 113 1.51 9.94 1.73
C PHE A 113 2.18 11.22 1.24
N GLU A 114 1.54 12.39 1.38
CA GLU A 114 2.20 13.66 1.12
C GLU A 114 3.43 13.80 2.01
N ARG A 115 4.53 14.32 1.43
CA ARG A 115 5.83 14.47 2.11
C ARG A 115 5.73 15.15 3.49
N GLU A 116 4.80 16.08 3.65
CA GLU A 116 4.58 16.82 4.90
C GLU A 116 4.05 15.94 6.05
N ASN A 117 3.48 14.78 5.74
CA ASN A 117 2.93 13.82 6.70
C ASN A 117 3.92 12.71 7.09
N LEU A 118 5.17 12.73 6.60
CA LEU A 118 6.19 11.77 7.00
C LEU A 118 6.47 11.92 8.51
N LEU A 119 6.21 10.85 9.27
CA LEU A 119 6.40 10.79 10.72
C LEU A 119 7.86 10.63 11.14
N VAL A 120 8.79 10.57 10.17
CA VAL A 120 10.23 10.46 10.45
C VAL A 120 10.62 11.58 11.42
N SER A 121 11.06 11.15 12.60
CA SER A 121 11.54 11.98 13.70
C SER A 121 12.71 12.84 13.25
N TYR A 122 12.44 14.00 12.64
CA TYR A 122 13.41 15.09 12.56
C TYR A 122 13.52 15.71 13.95
N SER A 123 14.08 14.95 14.89
CA SER A 123 14.80 15.55 16.00
C SER A 123 16.00 16.29 15.39
N GLN A 124 15.84 17.60 15.23
CA GLN A 124 16.90 18.62 15.23
C GLN A 124 17.93 18.57 14.10
N THR A 125 17.65 19.28 13.00
CA THR A 125 18.65 20.17 12.36
C THR A 125 18.01 21.48 11.92
N SER A 126 17.14 22.04 12.75
CA SER A 126 16.80 23.47 12.72
C SER A 126 17.70 24.18 13.72
N SER A 127 18.92 24.48 13.30
CA SER A 127 19.67 25.63 13.84
C SER A 127 19.66 26.71 12.76
N GLN A 128 18.55 27.46 12.69
CA GLN A 128 18.64 28.90 12.42
C GLN A 128 19.35 29.50 13.65
N THR A 129 20.37 30.35 13.55
CA THR A 129 20.29 31.81 13.32
C THR A 129 21.75 32.33 13.40
N GLU A 130 22.27 33.03 12.40
CA GLU A 130 22.47 34.50 12.39
C GLU A 130 23.86 35.03 12.84
N TYR A 131 24.37 35.98 12.02
CA TYR A 131 25.36 37.03 12.28
C TYR A 131 26.74 36.69 12.89
N TYR A 132 27.81 36.93 12.13
CA TYR A 132 28.79 37.97 12.50
C TYR A 132 29.36 38.65 11.24
N HIS A 133 29.33 39.98 11.28
CA HIS A 133 30.00 40.93 10.40
C HIS A 133 31.52 40.85 10.51
#